data_AF-A0A2H5UXV0-F1
#
_entry.id   AF-A0A2H5UXV0-F1
#
_cell.length_a   1.000
_cell.length_b   1.000
_cell.length_c   1.000
_cell.angle_alpha   90.00
_cell.angle_beta   90.00
_cell.angle_gamma   90.00
#
_symmetry.space_group_name_H-M   'P 1'
#
loop_
_entity.id
_entity.type
_entity.pdbx_description
1 polymer ?
#
loop_
_entity_poly.entity_id
_entity_poly.type
_entity_poly.pdbx_seq_one_letter_code
_entity_poly.pdbx_strand_id
1 'polypeptide(L)'
;MSEEDGGRQPAIDDGEAMESGGSESPQEVLRELGLSPKEFRRYAKAVRRLREMERKYGKNYQTLLRDYEKKFKEWVKMEYAINELREKRSKIEEDLKIYLDQHKLTLENVNRTVRILSALEKYGANLDDLEGLARAVSHLKDLGMNVGEILSMLGTAEGLKREIRILEEQRKSYESKLAELAATLEEKEMRLRDIVGAENTLSDLGELRRKLEGEIDEYQRKIEEQTKLLEELAREYETLAGLKGSAHEIYRELQERKAMIQKLDEEIARKGETLKVLEEEVEAARSLLTLMQDPENIRSDDLEVLSQQLLNIVKVRSGELPMLKPLEDSLLQNARKKVVELVWPAIRNEFVPKWVFDKLEKEMKEMIVKKTQLEQEVEKLGREVEELRKRTEAPQQPVQQQPAKTEEEKAREFRLRSTGRALASIDKKVNVKCSLCSAYNMMYLPKYEEYEAAKNEKDKLTLNCISCGKAIFLEPSALDRFYRGGGVE
;
A
#
# COMPACT_ATOMS: atom_id res chain seq x y z
N MET A 1 54.05 -39.67 2.20
CA MET A 1 54.13 -39.74 3.67
C MET A 1 54.27 -38.31 4.15
N SER A 2 53.28 -37.61 4.68
CA SER A 2 51.93 -37.96 5.15
C SER A 2 51.07 -36.70 4.99
N GLU A 3 49.94 -36.82 4.31
CA GLU A 3 48.59 -36.59 4.87
C GLU A 3 48.23 -35.12 5.12
N GLU A 4 47.51 -34.59 4.13
CA GLU A 4 46.44 -33.60 4.29
C GLU A 4 45.43 -34.09 5.35
N ASP A 5 44.81 -33.16 6.07
CA ASP A 5 43.46 -33.42 6.57
C ASP A 5 42.60 -32.16 6.42
N GLY A 6 41.54 -32.34 5.63
CA GLY A 6 40.61 -31.30 5.24
C GLY A 6 39.53 -31.06 6.30
N GLY A 7 38.91 -29.90 6.23
CA GLY A 7 37.76 -29.54 7.07
C GLY A 7 36.81 -28.63 6.33
N ARG A 8 35.78 -29.22 5.72
CA ARG A 8 34.60 -28.59 5.14
C ARG A 8 34.00 -27.54 6.08
N GLN A 9 33.59 -26.39 5.53
CA GLN A 9 32.60 -25.52 6.15
C GLN A 9 31.26 -25.70 5.41
N PRO A 10 30.14 -25.96 6.11
CA PRO A 10 28.83 -25.92 5.50
C PRO A 10 28.32 -24.47 5.44
N ALA A 11 27.68 -24.13 4.33
CA ALA A 11 26.78 -22.98 4.23
C ALA A 11 25.61 -23.21 5.18
N ILE A 12 25.33 -22.22 6.05
CA ILE A 12 24.09 -22.15 6.80
C ILE A 12 23.27 -21.02 6.19
N ASP A 13 22.10 -21.47 5.75
CA ASP A 13 20.93 -20.83 5.21
C ASP A 13 20.26 -20.01 6.33
N ASP A 14 20.15 -18.69 6.19
CA ASP A 14 19.37 -17.85 7.10
C ASP A 14 17.92 -17.77 6.59
N GLY A 15 17.20 -18.86 6.83
CA GLY A 15 15.75 -18.91 6.82
C GLY A 15 15.18 -18.50 8.18
N GLU A 16 14.30 -17.49 8.13
CA GLU A 16 13.08 -17.37 8.92
C GLU A 16 13.18 -17.20 10.44
N ALA A 17 12.74 -16.02 10.86
CA ALA A 17 12.32 -15.71 12.20
C ALA A 17 11.22 -16.67 12.69
N MET A 18 11.54 -17.48 13.69
CA MET A 18 10.55 -17.97 14.65
C MET A 18 10.75 -17.26 15.99
N GLU A 19 9.72 -16.55 16.37
CA GLU A 19 9.43 -16.16 17.74
C GLU A 19 9.47 -17.40 18.65
N SER A 20 10.33 -17.39 19.66
CA SER A 20 10.04 -18.10 20.90
C SER A 20 10.57 -17.29 22.07
N GLY A 21 9.63 -16.94 22.96
CA GLY A 21 9.94 -16.33 24.23
C GLY A 21 10.68 -17.32 25.13
N GLY A 22 11.76 -16.83 25.71
CA GLY A 22 12.53 -17.50 26.74
C GLY A 22 13.45 -16.46 27.37
N SER A 23 12.94 -15.75 28.39
CA SER A 23 13.79 -14.92 29.24
C SER A 23 14.62 -15.83 30.13
N GLU A 24 15.60 -16.53 29.56
CA GLU A 24 16.61 -17.24 30.32
C GLU A 24 17.44 -16.20 31.07
N SER A 25 17.46 -16.34 32.39
CA SER A 25 18.23 -15.44 33.21
C SER A 25 19.72 -15.64 32.87
N PRO A 26 20.54 -14.59 32.82
CA PRO A 26 21.97 -14.72 32.52
C PRO A 26 22.73 -15.63 33.52
N GLN A 27 22.08 -16.08 34.60
CA GLN A 27 22.60 -17.04 35.56
C GLN A 27 22.43 -18.51 35.12
N GLU A 28 21.43 -18.82 34.30
CA GLU A 28 21.21 -20.18 33.76
C GLU A 28 22.19 -20.48 32.64
N VAL A 29 22.37 -19.54 31.70
CA VAL A 29 23.40 -19.61 30.65
C VAL A 29 24.82 -19.74 31.23
N LEU A 30 25.07 -19.14 32.41
CA LEU A 30 26.34 -19.26 33.13
C LEU A 30 26.60 -20.65 33.71
N ARG A 31 25.55 -21.36 34.13
CA ARG A 31 25.67 -22.74 34.62
C ARG A 31 25.90 -23.72 33.47
N GLU A 32 25.23 -23.52 32.34
CA GLU A 32 25.36 -24.39 31.16
C GLU A 32 26.75 -24.31 30.52
N LEU A 33 27.38 -23.12 30.53
CA LEU A 33 28.74 -22.93 29.99
C LEU A 33 29.86 -23.28 30.98
N GLY A 34 29.55 -23.69 32.21
CA GLY A 34 30.54 -24.06 33.24
C GLY A 34 31.49 -22.92 33.66
N LEU A 35 31.16 -21.66 33.35
CA LEU A 35 32.02 -20.50 33.58
C LEU A 35 31.76 -19.90 34.96
N SER A 36 32.82 -19.67 35.74
CA SER A 36 32.65 -18.98 37.01
C SER A 36 32.16 -17.53 36.79
N PRO A 37 31.37 -16.95 37.71
CA PRO A 37 30.90 -15.55 37.59
C PRO A 37 32.03 -14.52 37.44
N LYS A 38 33.25 -14.84 37.88
CA LYS A 38 34.44 -13.99 37.70
C LYS A 38 35.01 -14.07 36.28
N GLU A 39 35.05 -15.25 35.68
CA GLU A 39 35.50 -15.45 34.31
C GLU A 39 34.55 -14.80 33.33
N PHE A 40 33.24 -14.95 33.52
CA PHE A 40 32.25 -14.27 32.68
C PHE A 40 32.38 -12.75 32.73
N ARG A 41 32.62 -12.15 33.91
CA ARG A 41 32.87 -10.71 34.00
C ARG A 41 34.14 -10.31 33.24
N ARG A 42 35.18 -11.14 33.23
CA ARG A 42 36.41 -10.91 32.45
C ARG A 42 36.12 -10.98 30.95
N TYR A 43 35.39 -12.00 30.49
CA TYR A 43 34.97 -12.13 29.09
C TYR A 43 34.06 -10.98 28.66
N ALA A 44 33.04 -10.63 29.45
CA ALA A 44 32.16 -9.51 29.17
C ALA A 44 32.90 -8.16 29.13
N LYS A 45 33.95 -7.99 29.95
CA LYS A 45 34.82 -6.81 29.91
C LYS A 45 35.74 -6.81 28.68
N ALA A 46 36.26 -7.98 28.29
CA ALA A 46 37.06 -8.14 27.08
C ALA A 46 36.22 -7.86 25.82
N VAL A 47 35.03 -8.47 25.72
CA VAL A 47 34.08 -8.25 24.62
C VAL A 47 33.64 -6.78 24.54
N ARG A 48 33.39 -6.11 25.68
CA ARG A 48 33.11 -4.66 25.67
C ARG A 48 34.29 -3.84 25.13
N ARG A 49 35.52 -4.16 25.53
CA ARG A 49 36.72 -3.50 25.00
C ARG A 49 36.89 -3.76 23.50
N LEU A 50 36.62 -4.98 23.04
CA LEU A 50 36.66 -5.32 21.61
C LEU A 50 35.64 -4.51 20.82
N ARG A 51 34.38 -4.43 21.28
CA ARG A 51 33.35 -3.58 20.65
C ARG A 51 33.68 -2.09 20.68
N GLU A 52 34.30 -1.59 21.75
CA GLU A 52 34.78 -0.20 21.82
C GLU A 52 35.88 0.06 20.79
N MET A 53 36.79 -0.89 20.57
CA MET A 53 37.83 -0.80 19.55
C MET A 53 37.23 -0.86 18.14
N GLU A 54 36.25 -1.74 17.90
CA GLU A 54 35.53 -1.81 16.62
C GLU A 54 34.79 -0.51 16.32
N ARG A 55 34.15 0.11 17.32
CA ARG A 55 33.50 1.42 17.17
C ARG A 55 34.50 2.56 16.91
N LYS A 56 35.65 2.55 17.56
CA LYS A 56 36.67 3.61 17.40
C LYS A 56 37.35 3.57 16.03
N TYR A 57 37.57 2.38 15.48
CA TYR A 57 38.31 2.20 14.24
C TYR A 57 37.43 1.85 13.04
N GLY A 58 36.13 1.62 13.24
CA GLY A 58 35.16 1.29 12.18
C GLY A 58 35.43 -0.04 11.48
N LYS A 59 36.25 -0.93 12.06
CA LYS A 59 36.66 -2.22 11.49
C LYS A 59 36.44 -3.34 12.49
N ASN A 60 36.09 -4.53 11.99
CA ASN A 60 36.00 -5.76 12.79
C ASN A 60 37.35 -6.08 13.48
N TYR A 61 37.32 -6.58 14.70
CA TYR A 61 38.50 -6.95 15.48
C TYR A 61 39.46 -7.89 14.75
N GLN A 62 38.94 -8.85 13.97
CA GLN A 62 39.79 -9.76 13.18
C GLN A 62 40.62 -9.00 12.15
N THR A 63 40.06 -7.97 11.53
CA THR A 63 40.76 -7.11 10.57
C THR A 63 41.80 -6.25 11.27
N LEU A 64 41.49 -5.73 12.46
CA LEU A 64 42.44 -4.96 13.27
C LEU A 64 43.63 -5.80 13.73
N LEU A 65 43.43 -7.08 14.07
CA LEU A 65 44.51 -8.01 14.37
C LEU A 65 45.43 -8.25 13.17
N ARG A 66 44.85 -8.49 11.99
CA ARG A 66 45.65 -8.66 10.76
C ARG A 66 46.45 -7.39 10.41
N ASP A 67 45.83 -6.22 10.56
CA ASP A 67 46.51 -4.93 10.36
C ASP A 67 47.65 -4.74 11.38
N TYR A 68 47.47 -5.17 12.63
CA TYR A 68 48.50 -5.12 13.67
C TYR A 68 49.66 -6.07 13.37
N GLU A 69 49.39 -7.33 13.01
CA GLU A 69 50.41 -8.31 12.64
C GLU A 69 51.22 -7.85 11.42
N LYS A 70 50.57 -7.24 10.44
CA LYS A 70 51.25 -6.66 9.27
C LYS A 70 52.19 -5.53 9.68
N LYS A 71 51.71 -4.58 10.49
CA LYS A 71 52.54 -3.47 11.01
C LYS A 71 53.68 -3.96 11.89
N PHE A 72 53.47 -5.02 12.67
CA PHE A 72 54.51 -5.62 13.49
C PHE A 72 55.61 -6.24 12.64
N LYS A 73 55.26 -6.98 11.57
CA LYS A 73 56.23 -7.51 10.60
C LYS A 73 57.01 -6.38 9.90
N GLU A 74 56.35 -5.29 9.54
CA GLU A 74 56.99 -4.10 8.97
C GLU A 74 57.95 -3.45 9.98
N TRP A 75 57.55 -3.31 11.25
CA TRP A 75 58.39 -2.77 12.31
C TRP A 75 59.68 -3.58 12.51
N VAL A 76 59.58 -4.92 12.56
CA VAL A 76 60.75 -5.81 12.69
C VAL A 76 61.70 -5.67 11.49
N LYS A 77 61.17 -5.57 10.26
CA LYS A 77 61.99 -5.32 9.07
C LYS A 77 62.73 -3.99 9.14
N MET A 78 62.04 -2.94 9.60
CA MET A 78 62.65 -1.61 9.75
C MET A 78 63.74 -1.62 10.84
N GLU A 79 63.53 -2.34 11.95
CA GLU A 79 64.53 -2.47 13.01
C GLU A 79 65.79 -3.19 12.53
N TYR A 80 65.64 -4.25 11.74
CA TYR A 80 66.78 -4.93 11.11
C TYR A 80 67.55 -4.02 10.15
N ALA A 81 66.83 -3.28 9.29
CA ALA A 81 67.45 -2.33 8.38
C ALA A 81 68.20 -1.20 9.11
N ILE A 82 67.66 -0.71 10.23
CA ILE A 82 68.33 0.30 11.07
C ILE A 82 69.63 -0.28 11.66
N ASN A 83 69.63 -1.52 12.12
CA ASN A 83 70.84 -2.16 12.65
C ASN A 83 71.91 -2.36 11.56
N GLU A 84 71.52 -2.79 10.36
CA GLU A 84 72.46 -2.91 9.23
C GLU A 84 73.09 -1.57 8.85
N LEU A 85 72.31 -0.48 8.85
CA LEU A 85 72.83 0.87 8.61
C LEU A 85 73.79 1.34 9.72
N ARG A 86 73.53 0.96 10.98
CA ARG A 86 74.45 1.26 12.10
C ARG A 86 75.77 0.52 11.97
N GLU A 87 75.77 -0.74 11.56
CA GLU A 87 77.00 -1.49 11.32
C GLU A 87 77.81 -0.90 10.16
N LYS A 88 77.15 -0.53 9.04
CA LYS A 88 77.81 0.15 7.92
C LYS A 88 78.46 1.45 8.36
N ARG A 89 77.77 2.24 9.20
CA ARG A 89 78.33 3.47 9.77
C ARG A 89 79.57 3.19 10.62
N SER A 90 79.54 2.18 11.49
CA SER A 90 80.70 1.82 12.34
C SER A 90 81.93 1.46 11.50
N LYS A 91 81.75 0.69 10.42
CA LYS A 91 82.84 0.33 9.50
C LYS A 91 83.44 1.56 8.82
N ILE A 92 82.60 2.49 8.34
CA ILE A 92 83.07 3.74 7.73
C ILE A 92 83.86 4.59 8.74
N GLU A 93 83.42 4.65 10.00
CA GLU A 93 84.14 5.39 11.05
C GLU A 93 85.50 4.74 11.38
N GLU A 94 85.61 3.41 11.35
CA GLU A 94 86.87 2.67 11.51
C GLU A 94 87.83 2.90 10.33
N ASP A 95 87.32 2.82 9.09
CA ASP A 95 88.12 3.06 7.89
C ASP A 95 88.68 4.49 7.87
N LEU A 96 87.85 5.49 8.17
CA LEU A 96 88.27 6.89 8.28
C LEU A 96 89.39 7.07 9.31
N LYS A 97 89.35 6.34 10.43
CA LYS A 97 90.40 6.38 11.45
C LYS A 97 91.72 5.83 10.92
N ILE A 98 91.68 4.70 10.19
CA ILE A 98 92.86 4.11 9.54
C ILE A 98 93.48 5.08 8.53
N TYR A 99 92.66 5.73 7.69
CA TYR A 99 93.14 6.72 6.72
C TYR A 99 93.84 7.91 7.38
N LEU A 100 93.30 8.43 8.49
CA LEU A 100 93.92 9.53 9.23
C LEU A 100 95.28 9.15 9.82
N ASP A 101 95.46 7.92 10.28
CA ASP A 101 96.74 7.46 10.83
C ASP A 101 97.79 7.19 9.74
N GLN A 102 97.38 6.70 8.57
CA GLN A 102 98.28 6.60 7.39
C GLN A 102 98.82 7.97 6.96
N HIS A 103 97.98 9.02 6.99
CA HIS A 103 98.40 10.38 6.62
C HIS A 103 99.37 11.01 7.64
N LYS A 104 99.36 10.60 8.91
CA LYS A 104 100.37 11.03 9.89
C LYS A 104 101.74 10.41 9.59
N LEU A 105 101.76 9.12 9.23
CA LEU A 105 102.99 8.39 8.87
C LEU A 105 103.70 8.97 7.64
N THR A 106 102.94 9.44 6.64
CA THR A 106 103.54 10.04 5.44
C THR A 106 104.24 11.37 5.73
N LEU A 107 103.67 12.21 6.62
CA LEU A 107 104.28 13.47 7.05
C LEU A 107 105.58 13.25 7.84
N GLU A 108 105.67 12.20 8.65
CA GLU A 108 106.91 11.86 9.37
C GLU A 108 108.03 11.42 8.43
N ASN A 109 107.71 10.67 7.37
CA ASN A 109 108.69 10.23 6.37
C ASN A 109 109.22 11.39 5.52
N VAL A 110 108.36 12.34 5.12
CA VAL A 110 108.77 13.55 4.42
C VAL A 110 109.71 14.42 5.28
N ASN A 111 109.47 14.48 6.59
CA ASN A 111 110.36 15.20 7.51
C ASN A 111 111.73 14.52 7.68
N ARG A 112 111.84 13.20 7.50
CA ARG A 112 113.13 12.47 7.54
C ARG A 112 113.96 12.71 6.29
N THR A 113 113.35 12.72 5.11
CA THR A 113 114.06 12.94 3.84
C THR A 113 114.62 14.35 3.75
N VAL A 114 113.88 15.36 4.22
CA VAL A 114 114.37 16.75 4.30
C VAL A 114 115.60 16.88 5.20
N ARG A 115 115.68 16.13 6.32
CA ARG A 115 116.87 16.11 7.18
C ARG A 115 118.09 15.49 6.50
N ILE A 116 117.90 14.42 5.73
CA ILE A 116 118.99 13.76 4.99
C ILE A 116 119.54 14.68 3.90
N LEU A 117 118.67 15.36 3.15
CA LEU A 117 119.07 16.32 2.12
C LEU A 117 119.88 17.48 2.72
N SER A 118 119.44 18.01 3.87
CA SER A 118 120.17 19.07 4.59
C SER A 118 121.53 18.62 5.15
N ALA A 119 121.76 17.32 5.30
CA ALA A 119 123.04 16.76 5.75
C ALA A 119 124.02 16.57 4.57
N LEU A 120 123.52 16.26 3.38
CA LEU A 120 124.33 16.04 2.18
C LEU A 120 124.89 17.35 1.61
N GLU A 121 124.16 18.45 1.71
CA GLU A 121 124.65 19.78 1.31
C GLU A 121 125.82 20.30 2.16
N LYS A 122 126.01 19.76 3.38
CA LYS A 122 127.11 20.16 4.28
C LYS A 122 128.48 19.56 3.92
N TYR A 123 128.55 18.58 3.03
CA TYR A 123 129.78 17.83 2.71
C TYR A 123 130.27 18.01 1.26
N GLY A 124 130.08 19.19 0.68
CA GLY A 124 130.36 19.53 -0.74
C GLY A 124 131.60 18.88 -1.37
N ALA A 125 131.37 18.01 -2.37
CA ALA A 125 132.40 17.29 -3.11
C ALA A 125 132.41 17.72 -4.59
N ASN A 126 133.56 18.20 -5.08
CA ASN A 126 133.86 18.34 -6.53
C ASN A 126 135.37 18.35 -6.83
N LEU A 127 135.74 17.51 -7.81
CA LEU A 127 136.66 17.71 -8.97
C LEU A 127 138.00 18.47 -8.80
N ASP A 128 139.06 17.79 -8.33
CA ASP A 128 140.47 18.22 -8.46
C ASP A 128 141.46 17.03 -8.69
N ASP A 129 141.08 16.02 -9.49
CA ASP A 129 141.90 14.82 -9.77
C ASP A 129 142.54 14.79 -11.17
N LEU A 130 143.00 15.93 -11.69
CA LEU A 130 143.71 16.00 -12.98
C LEU A 130 145.26 16.01 -12.84
N GLU A 131 145.81 16.18 -11.64
CA GLU A 131 147.26 16.09 -11.40
C GLU A 131 147.77 14.65 -11.16
N GLY A 132 146.88 13.71 -10.80
CA GLY A 132 147.24 12.30 -10.56
C GLY A 132 147.53 11.52 -11.85
N LEU A 133 146.86 11.88 -12.96
CA LEU A 133 147.00 11.21 -14.26
C LEU A 133 148.38 11.45 -14.89
N ALA A 134 148.98 12.62 -14.67
CA ALA A 134 150.32 12.93 -15.18
C ALA A 134 151.43 12.13 -14.47
N ARG A 135 151.28 11.84 -13.17
CA ARG A 135 152.27 11.05 -12.39
C ARG A 135 152.11 9.54 -12.60
N ALA A 136 150.89 9.06 -12.82
CA ALA A 136 150.63 7.64 -13.09
C ALA A 136 151.24 7.16 -14.42
N VAL A 137 151.23 8.00 -15.46
CA VAL A 137 151.80 7.66 -16.77
C VAL A 137 153.33 7.59 -16.73
N SER A 138 153.99 8.38 -15.88
CA SER A 138 155.43 8.30 -15.66
C SER A 138 155.82 7.03 -14.87
N HIS A 139 155.09 6.70 -13.80
CA HIS A 139 155.37 5.50 -13.00
C HIS A 139 155.05 4.18 -13.71
N LEU A 140 154.07 4.15 -14.62
CA LEU A 140 153.74 2.95 -15.39
C LEU A 140 154.81 2.57 -16.42
N LYS A 141 155.59 3.55 -16.90
CA LYS A 141 156.71 3.31 -17.81
C LYS A 141 157.94 2.74 -17.08
N ASP A 142 158.12 3.10 -15.81
CA ASP A 142 159.23 2.62 -14.96
C ASP A 142 159.00 1.21 -14.40
N LEU A 143 157.76 0.71 -14.37
CA LEU A 143 157.39 -0.61 -13.86
C LEU A 143 157.39 -1.73 -14.93
N GLY A 144 157.83 -1.45 -16.16
CA GLY A 144 157.94 -2.45 -17.23
C GLY A 144 156.61 -3.03 -17.73
N MET A 145 155.48 -2.45 -17.35
CA MET A 145 154.17 -2.87 -17.85
C MET A 145 153.96 -2.35 -19.27
N ASN A 146 153.60 -3.25 -20.18
CA ASN A 146 153.37 -2.90 -21.56
C ASN A 146 152.08 -2.07 -21.65
N VAL A 147 152.22 -0.78 -21.93
CA VAL A 147 151.09 0.16 -22.05
C VAL A 147 150.03 -0.36 -23.04
N GLY A 148 150.44 -1.15 -24.03
CA GLY A 148 149.52 -1.84 -24.95
C GLY A 148 148.58 -2.86 -24.31
N GLU A 149 149.00 -3.59 -23.26
CA GLU A 149 148.13 -4.54 -22.52
C GLU A 149 147.15 -3.82 -21.60
N ILE A 150 147.56 -2.69 -21.01
CA ILE A 150 146.66 -1.85 -20.22
C ILE A 150 145.61 -1.19 -21.13
N LEU A 151 146.01 -0.75 -22.32
CA LEU A 151 145.09 -0.20 -23.31
C LEU A 151 144.12 -1.27 -23.86
N SER A 152 144.54 -2.53 -24.01
CA SER A 152 143.63 -3.62 -24.41
C SER A 152 142.66 -4.01 -23.30
N MET A 153 143.10 -4.02 -22.03
CA MET A 153 142.21 -4.17 -20.87
C MET A 153 141.25 -2.99 -20.71
N LEU A 154 141.69 -1.75 -20.99
CA LEU A 154 140.78 -0.60 -21.05
C LEU A 154 139.76 -0.75 -22.18
N GLY A 155 140.17 -1.22 -23.36
CA GLY A 155 139.28 -1.48 -24.49
C GLY A 155 138.22 -2.54 -24.19
N THR A 156 138.58 -3.62 -23.48
CA THR A 156 137.62 -4.63 -23.01
C THR A 156 136.73 -4.11 -21.88
N ALA A 157 137.25 -3.29 -20.96
CA ALA A 157 136.45 -2.62 -19.93
C ALA A 157 135.45 -1.63 -20.54
N GLU A 158 135.82 -0.90 -21.59
CA GLU A 158 134.91 -0.05 -22.35
C GLU A 158 133.85 -0.86 -23.13
N GLY A 159 134.23 -2.03 -23.65
CA GLY A 159 133.30 -3.00 -24.25
C GLY A 159 132.27 -3.51 -23.25
N LEU A 160 132.72 -3.98 -22.08
CA LEU A 160 131.86 -4.41 -20.98
C LEU A 160 130.96 -3.27 -20.47
N LYS A 161 131.46 -2.03 -20.40
CA LYS A 161 130.65 -0.87 -20.04
C LYS A 161 129.55 -0.59 -21.07
N ARG A 162 129.80 -0.81 -22.36
CA ARG A 162 128.77 -0.73 -23.41
C ARG A 162 127.74 -1.85 -23.26
N GLU A 163 128.17 -3.08 -22.98
CA GLU A 163 127.26 -4.21 -22.75
C GLU A 163 126.40 -4.01 -21.49
N ILE A 164 126.98 -3.53 -20.38
CA ILE A 164 126.22 -3.19 -19.16
C ILE A 164 125.16 -2.14 -19.47
N ARG A 165 125.49 -1.08 -20.23
CA ARG A 165 124.49 -0.08 -20.64
C ARG A 165 123.36 -0.68 -21.47
N ILE A 166 123.69 -1.55 -22.43
CA ILE A 166 122.67 -2.22 -23.26
C ILE A 166 121.78 -3.10 -22.38
N LEU A 167 122.36 -3.86 -21.45
CA LEU A 167 121.61 -4.71 -20.52
C LEU A 167 120.76 -3.90 -19.53
N GLU A 168 121.24 -2.76 -19.06
CA GLU A 168 120.46 -1.82 -18.25
C GLU A 168 119.28 -1.24 -19.01
N GLU A 169 119.47 -0.85 -20.28
CA GLU A 169 118.41 -0.37 -21.15
C GLU A 169 117.37 -1.46 -21.42
N GLN A 170 117.83 -2.70 -21.67
CA GLN A 170 116.96 -3.87 -21.82
C GLN A 170 116.20 -4.17 -20.53
N ARG A 171 116.87 -4.11 -19.36
CA ARG A 171 116.24 -4.30 -18.06
C ARG A 171 115.15 -3.26 -17.82
N LYS A 172 115.42 -1.98 -18.09
CA LYS A 172 114.41 -0.91 -17.99
C LYS A 172 113.25 -1.15 -18.96
N SER A 173 113.53 -1.59 -20.18
CA SER A 173 112.49 -1.95 -21.14
C SER A 173 111.61 -3.10 -20.64
N TYR A 174 112.20 -4.14 -20.05
CA TYR A 174 111.45 -5.26 -19.48
C TYR A 174 110.67 -4.88 -18.22
N GLU A 175 111.24 -4.04 -17.35
CA GLU A 175 110.54 -3.49 -16.17
C GLU A 175 109.33 -2.65 -16.60
N SER A 176 109.45 -1.82 -17.64
CA SER A 176 108.32 -1.09 -18.22
C SER A 176 107.24 -2.02 -18.76
N LYS A 177 107.63 -3.06 -19.52
CA LYS A 177 106.69 -4.06 -20.06
C LYS A 177 106.00 -4.86 -18.96
N LEU A 178 106.70 -5.20 -17.87
CA LEU A 178 106.11 -5.88 -16.72
C LEU A 178 105.11 -4.99 -16.00
N ALA A 179 105.41 -3.69 -15.85
CA ALA A 179 104.48 -2.73 -15.27
C ALA A 179 103.22 -2.55 -16.14
N GLU A 180 103.37 -2.44 -17.46
CA GLU A 180 102.24 -2.39 -18.40
C GLU A 180 101.39 -3.67 -18.33
N LEU A 181 102.03 -4.84 -18.33
CA LEU A 181 101.31 -6.11 -18.21
C LEU A 181 100.57 -6.22 -16.88
N ALA A 182 101.20 -5.84 -15.76
CA ALA A 182 100.55 -5.83 -14.46
C ALA A 182 99.30 -4.92 -14.46
N ALA A 183 99.41 -3.71 -15.00
CA ALA A 183 98.27 -2.80 -15.11
C ALA A 183 97.14 -3.38 -15.98
N THR A 184 97.45 -4.03 -17.11
CA THR A 184 96.42 -4.68 -17.95
C THR A 184 95.79 -5.89 -17.27
N LEU A 185 96.53 -6.58 -16.40
CA LEU A 185 96.04 -7.74 -15.66
C LEU A 185 95.06 -7.27 -14.57
N GLU A 186 95.42 -6.24 -13.81
CA GLU A 186 94.54 -5.59 -12.84
C GLU A 186 93.24 -5.06 -13.49
N GLU A 187 93.34 -4.43 -14.66
CA GLU A 187 92.17 -3.97 -15.41
C GLU A 187 91.25 -5.13 -15.79
N LYS A 188 91.82 -6.25 -16.28
CA LYS A 188 91.04 -7.44 -16.64
C LYS A 188 90.41 -8.12 -15.42
N GLU A 189 91.11 -8.16 -14.28
CA GLU A 189 90.55 -8.68 -13.03
C GLU A 189 89.39 -7.84 -12.50
N MET A 190 89.46 -6.51 -12.63
CA MET A 190 88.32 -5.64 -12.31
C MET A 190 87.13 -5.93 -13.23
N ARG A 191 87.34 -5.99 -14.54
CA ARG A 191 86.26 -6.31 -15.50
C ARG A 191 85.62 -7.67 -15.23
N LEU A 192 86.41 -8.68 -14.85
CA LEU A 192 85.88 -10.00 -14.48
C LEU A 192 85.04 -9.95 -13.21
N ARG A 193 85.46 -9.19 -12.19
CA ARG A 193 84.64 -8.97 -10.98
C ARG A 193 83.31 -8.30 -11.30
N ASP A 194 83.30 -7.31 -12.19
CA ASP A 194 82.08 -6.63 -12.62
C ASP A 194 81.14 -7.59 -13.38
N ILE A 195 81.68 -8.44 -14.26
CA ILE A 195 80.90 -9.46 -14.98
C ILE A 195 80.27 -10.45 -14.02
N VAL A 196 81.02 -10.98 -13.05
CA VAL A 196 80.49 -11.90 -12.03
C VAL A 196 79.42 -11.22 -11.17
N GLY A 197 79.62 -9.94 -10.83
CA GLY A 197 78.59 -9.14 -10.15
C GLY A 197 77.30 -8.99 -10.98
N ALA A 198 77.43 -8.79 -12.30
CA ALA A 198 76.30 -8.72 -13.21
C ALA A 198 75.58 -10.08 -13.39
N GLU A 199 76.30 -11.20 -13.39
CA GLU A 199 75.69 -12.54 -13.45
C GLU A 199 74.78 -12.81 -12.24
N ASN A 200 75.20 -12.42 -11.04
CA ASN A 200 74.38 -12.56 -9.83
C ASN A 200 73.09 -11.72 -9.95
N THR A 201 73.19 -10.48 -10.41
CA THR A 201 72.00 -9.63 -10.57
C THR A 201 71.06 -10.14 -11.67
N LEU A 202 71.59 -10.72 -12.75
CA LEU A 202 70.79 -11.40 -13.78
C LEU A 202 70.08 -12.64 -13.23
N SER A 203 70.73 -13.41 -12.36
CA SER A 203 70.10 -14.56 -11.68
C SER A 203 68.94 -14.12 -10.79
N ASP A 204 69.14 -13.08 -9.97
CA ASP A 204 68.10 -12.51 -9.10
C ASP A 204 66.90 -12.00 -9.90
N LEU A 205 67.17 -11.30 -11.01
CA LEU A 205 66.13 -10.84 -11.94
C LEU A 205 65.40 -12.02 -12.60
N GLY A 206 66.10 -13.11 -12.92
CA GLY A 206 65.51 -14.34 -13.45
C GLY A 206 64.60 -15.05 -12.44
N GLU A 207 64.92 -15.01 -11.15
CA GLU A 207 64.03 -15.50 -10.08
C GLU A 207 62.80 -14.60 -9.88
N LEU A 208 62.99 -13.28 -9.87
CA LEU A 208 61.90 -12.31 -9.80
C LEU A 208 60.94 -12.47 -10.99
N ARG A 209 61.48 -12.64 -12.20
CA ARG A 209 60.67 -12.88 -13.39
C ARG A 209 59.83 -14.15 -13.24
N ARG A 210 60.41 -15.27 -12.79
CA ARG A 210 59.68 -16.52 -12.54
C ARG A 210 58.57 -16.35 -11.50
N LYS A 211 58.84 -15.59 -10.42
CA LYS A 211 57.81 -15.27 -9.40
C LYS A 211 56.66 -14.48 -9.99
N LEU A 212 56.96 -13.44 -10.78
CA LEU A 212 55.94 -12.61 -11.44
C LEU A 212 55.15 -13.40 -12.48
N GLU A 213 55.79 -14.27 -13.26
CA GLU A 213 55.10 -15.18 -14.19
C GLU A 213 54.12 -16.10 -13.43
N GLY A 214 54.53 -16.63 -12.27
CA GLY A 214 53.63 -17.41 -11.41
C GLY A 214 52.45 -16.60 -10.85
N GLU A 215 52.69 -15.37 -10.40
CA GLU A 215 51.61 -14.48 -9.95
C GLU A 215 50.63 -14.15 -11.08
N ILE A 216 51.14 -13.93 -12.31
CA ILE A 216 50.30 -13.70 -13.49
C ILE A 216 49.40 -14.90 -13.76
N ASP A 217 49.94 -16.12 -13.73
CA ASP A 217 49.16 -17.34 -13.94
C ASP A 217 48.09 -17.53 -12.85
N GLU A 218 48.41 -17.20 -11.59
CA GLU A 218 47.45 -17.22 -10.49
C GLU A 218 46.32 -16.20 -10.70
N TYR A 219 46.64 -14.99 -11.15
CA TYR A 219 45.63 -13.98 -11.45
C TYR A 219 44.77 -14.37 -12.66
N GLN A 220 45.35 -14.99 -13.69
CA GLN A 220 44.60 -15.51 -14.82
C GLN A 220 43.59 -16.57 -14.37
N ARG A 221 43.99 -17.53 -13.52
CA ARG A 221 43.07 -18.51 -12.94
C ARG A 221 41.94 -17.85 -12.14
N LYS A 222 42.25 -16.86 -11.30
CA LYS A 222 41.23 -16.11 -10.55
C LYS A 222 40.25 -15.37 -11.47
N ILE A 223 40.74 -14.81 -12.57
CA ILE A 223 39.87 -14.16 -13.58
C ILE A 223 38.94 -15.20 -14.20
N GLU A 224 39.45 -16.37 -14.58
CA GLU A 224 38.64 -17.47 -15.14
C GLU A 224 37.60 -18.03 -14.17
N GLU A 225 37.93 -18.13 -12.88
CA GLU A 225 37.00 -18.53 -11.83
C GLU A 225 35.90 -17.47 -11.65
N GLN A 226 36.28 -16.18 -11.63
CA GLN A 226 35.32 -15.09 -11.51
C GLN A 226 34.40 -14.97 -12.73
N THR A 227 34.90 -15.18 -13.95
CA THR A 227 34.04 -15.18 -15.15
C THR A 227 33.05 -16.33 -15.13
N LYS A 228 33.46 -17.54 -14.72
CA LYS A 228 32.51 -18.66 -14.54
C LYS A 228 31.42 -18.33 -13.52
N LEU A 229 31.81 -17.73 -12.39
CA LEU A 229 30.86 -17.35 -11.34
C LEU A 229 29.89 -16.26 -11.81
N LEU A 230 30.36 -15.31 -12.64
CA LEU A 230 29.50 -14.32 -13.28
C LEU A 230 28.54 -14.95 -14.30
N GLU A 231 28.98 -15.93 -15.09
CA GLU A 231 28.12 -16.67 -16.02
C GLU A 231 27.05 -17.49 -15.27
N GLU A 232 27.40 -18.12 -14.16
CA GLU A 232 26.46 -18.83 -13.29
C GLU A 232 25.41 -17.88 -12.70
N LEU A 233 25.85 -16.76 -12.12
CA LEU A 233 24.93 -15.73 -11.63
C LEU A 233 24.03 -15.19 -12.75
N ALA A 234 24.56 -14.95 -13.94
CA ALA A 234 23.77 -14.46 -15.07
C ALA A 234 22.64 -15.45 -15.44
N ARG A 235 22.93 -16.76 -15.46
CA ARG A 235 21.92 -17.81 -15.67
C ARG A 235 20.89 -17.82 -14.55
N GLU A 236 21.32 -17.72 -13.30
CA GLU A 236 20.39 -17.62 -12.15
C GLU A 236 19.47 -16.39 -12.28
N TYR A 237 20.01 -15.23 -12.64
CA TYR A 237 19.22 -14.02 -12.89
C TYR A 237 18.21 -14.21 -14.04
N GLU A 238 18.59 -14.85 -15.14
CA GLU A 238 17.67 -15.16 -16.25
C GLU A 238 16.53 -16.07 -15.79
N THR A 239 16.83 -17.11 -14.99
CA THR A 239 15.79 -17.99 -14.44
C THR A 239 14.85 -17.26 -13.50
N LEU A 240 15.38 -16.42 -12.60
CA LEU A 240 14.58 -15.60 -11.68
C LEU A 240 13.74 -14.56 -12.43
N ALA A 241 14.27 -13.96 -13.49
CA ALA A 241 13.54 -13.05 -14.35
C ALA A 241 12.39 -13.76 -15.08
N GLY A 242 12.64 -14.98 -15.59
CA GLY A 242 11.62 -15.85 -16.17
C GLY A 242 10.52 -16.21 -15.17
N LEU A 243 10.89 -16.59 -13.94
CA LEU A 243 9.94 -16.86 -12.85
C LEU A 243 9.14 -15.61 -12.47
N LYS A 244 9.75 -14.42 -12.46
CA LYS A 244 9.04 -13.15 -12.21
C LYS A 244 8.03 -12.84 -13.30
N GLY A 245 8.35 -13.16 -14.56
CA GLY A 245 7.40 -13.09 -15.68
C GLY A 245 6.19 -14.01 -15.46
N SER A 246 6.45 -15.27 -15.14
CA SER A 246 5.40 -16.25 -14.82
C SER A 246 4.55 -15.85 -13.61
N ALA A 247 5.16 -15.32 -12.55
CA ALA A 247 4.44 -14.82 -11.38
C ALA A 247 3.51 -13.64 -11.73
N HIS A 248 3.93 -12.76 -12.64
CA HIS A 248 3.11 -11.65 -13.10
C HIS A 248 1.92 -12.13 -13.96
N GLU A 249 2.12 -13.16 -14.78
CA GLU A 249 1.04 -13.81 -15.53
C GLU A 249 0.03 -14.47 -14.60
N ILE A 250 0.50 -15.27 -13.63
CA ILE A 250 -0.34 -15.89 -12.60
C ILE A 250 -1.12 -14.82 -11.82
N TYR A 251 -0.48 -13.72 -11.45
CA TYR A 251 -1.16 -12.63 -10.73
C TYR A 251 -2.26 -11.99 -11.58
N ARG A 252 -2.02 -11.79 -12.88
CA ARG A 252 -3.02 -11.26 -13.81
C ARG A 252 -4.22 -12.22 -13.93
N GLU A 253 -3.96 -13.50 -14.16
CA GLU A 253 -5.00 -14.53 -14.22
C GLU A 253 -5.80 -14.60 -12.91
N LEU A 254 -5.13 -14.48 -11.76
CA LEU A 254 -5.78 -14.49 -10.45
C LEU A 254 -6.71 -13.29 -10.27
N GLN A 255 -6.31 -12.10 -10.73
CA GLN A 255 -7.18 -10.91 -10.71
C GLN A 255 -8.40 -11.08 -11.62
N GLU A 256 -8.21 -11.63 -12.83
CA GLU A 256 -9.30 -11.91 -13.76
C GLU A 256 -10.29 -12.93 -13.18
N ARG A 257 -9.78 -14.01 -12.59
CA ARG A 257 -10.61 -15.02 -11.90
C ARG A 257 -11.34 -14.43 -10.72
N LYS A 258 -10.70 -13.58 -9.92
CA LYS A 258 -11.34 -12.88 -8.80
C LYS A 258 -12.48 -11.97 -9.26
N ALA A 259 -12.28 -11.22 -10.35
CA ALA A 259 -13.32 -10.39 -10.94
C ALA A 259 -14.47 -11.24 -11.50
N MET A 260 -14.18 -12.41 -12.07
CA MET A 260 -15.20 -13.35 -12.53
C MET A 260 -16.02 -13.92 -11.36
N ILE A 261 -15.36 -14.28 -10.25
CA ILE A 261 -16.03 -14.73 -9.02
C ILE A 261 -16.97 -13.63 -8.49
N GLN A 262 -16.52 -12.38 -8.42
CA GLN A 262 -17.36 -11.27 -7.99
C GLN A 262 -18.61 -11.10 -8.86
N LYS A 263 -18.48 -11.21 -10.19
CA LYS A 263 -19.63 -11.17 -11.10
C LYS A 263 -20.59 -12.32 -10.86
N LEU A 264 -20.08 -13.53 -10.64
CA LEU A 264 -20.89 -14.69 -10.33
C LEU A 264 -21.61 -14.52 -8.97
N ASP A 265 -20.95 -13.97 -7.96
CA ASP A 265 -21.56 -13.68 -6.66
C ASP A 265 -22.70 -12.66 -6.80
N GLU A 266 -22.52 -11.61 -7.61
CA GLU A 266 -23.59 -10.65 -7.93
C GLU A 266 -24.77 -11.32 -8.67
N GLU A 267 -24.48 -12.19 -9.64
CA GLU A 267 -25.53 -12.94 -10.35
C GLU A 267 -26.27 -13.91 -9.44
N ILE A 268 -25.57 -14.59 -8.53
CA ILE A 268 -26.16 -15.46 -7.51
C ILE A 268 -27.05 -14.64 -6.58
N ALA A 269 -26.59 -13.47 -6.13
CA ALA A 269 -27.39 -12.59 -5.27
C ALA A 269 -28.69 -12.15 -5.98
N ARG A 270 -28.60 -11.69 -7.22
CA ARG A 270 -29.77 -11.31 -8.03
C ARG A 270 -30.73 -12.49 -8.23
N LYS A 271 -30.21 -13.68 -8.55
CA LYS A 271 -31.04 -14.89 -8.68
C LYS A 271 -31.67 -15.28 -7.35
N GLY A 272 -30.94 -15.14 -6.25
CA GLY A 272 -31.47 -15.37 -4.89
C GLY A 272 -32.63 -14.43 -4.55
N GLU A 273 -32.54 -13.16 -4.91
CA GLU A 273 -33.64 -12.20 -4.78
C GLU A 273 -34.84 -12.62 -5.63
N THR A 274 -34.64 -13.02 -6.89
CA THR A 274 -35.74 -13.50 -7.73
C THR A 274 -36.41 -14.76 -7.20
N LEU A 275 -35.63 -15.68 -6.61
CA LEU A 275 -36.18 -16.89 -6.00
C LEU A 275 -37.05 -16.57 -4.79
N LYS A 276 -36.64 -15.63 -3.93
CA LYS A 276 -37.46 -15.19 -2.78
C LYS A 276 -38.81 -14.63 -3.22
N VAL A 277 -38.82 -13.79 -4.26
CA VAL A 277 -40.08 -13.24 -4.80
C VAL A 277 -40.97 -14.36 -5.34
N LEU A 278 -40.41 -15.33 -6.07
CA LEU A 278 -41.18 -16.46 -6.58
C LEU A 278 -41.69 -17.38 -5.46
N GLU A 279 -40.93 -17.57 -4.37
CA GLU A 279 -41.36 -18.33 -3.19
C GLU A 279 -42.55 -17.66 -2.52
N GLU A 280 -42.50 -16.33 -2.31
CA GLU A 280 -43.61 -15.53 -1.78
C GLU A 280 -44.87 -15.65 -2.68
N GLU A 281 -44.71 -15.62 -4.00
CA GLU A 281 -45.82 -15.82 -4.94
C GLU A 281 -46.43 -17.22 -4.87
N VAL A 282 -45.60 -18.26 -4.74
CA VAL A 282 -46.07 -19.65 -4.60
C VAL A 282 -46.81 -19.85 -3.28
N GLU A 283 -46.32 -19.29 -2.17
CA GLU A 283 -47.00 -19.32 -0.87
C GLU A 283 -48.34 -18.60 -0.92
N ALA A 284 -48.38 -17.43 -1.55
CA ALA A 284 -49.61 -16.69 -1.75
C ALA A 284 -50.58 -17.48 -2.64
N ALA A 285 -50.12 -18.12 -3.72
CA ALA A 285 -50.94 -18.96 -4.58
C ALA A 285 -51.47 -20.22 -3.86
N ARG A 286 -50.69 -20.83 -2.97
CA ARG A 286 -51.14 -21.95 -2.11
C ARG A 286 -52.20 -21.50 -1.11
N SER A 287 -52.04 -20.32 -0.51
CA SER A 287 -53.03 -19.72 0.40
C SER A 287 -54.35 -19.47 -0.32
N LEU A 288 -54.31 -18.94 -1.55
CA LEU A 288 -55.50 -18.82 -2.42
C LEU A 288 -56.17 -20.16 -2.72
N LEU A 289 -55.39 -21.18 -3.06
CA LEU A 289 -55.94 -22.50 -3.35
C LEU A 289 -56.62 -23.10 -2.13
N THR A 290 -56.06 -22.88 -0.94
CA THR A 290 -56.65 -23.31 0.34
C THR A 290 -57.96 -22.58 0.60
N LEU A 291 -58.02 -21.26 0.36
CA LEU A 291 -59.25 -20.47 0.46
C LEU A 291 -60.34 -20.89 -0.51
N MET A 292 -59.95 -21.32 -1.70
CA MET A 292 -60.86 -21.80 -2.72
C MET A 292 -61.38 -23.22 -2.44
N GLN A 293 -60.62 -24.06 -1.72
CA GLN A 293 -61.03 -25.41 -1.37
C GLN A 293 -62.08 -25.43 -0.24
N ASP A 294 -62.03 -24.49 0.71
CA ASP A 294 -62.98 -24.38 1.84
C ASP A 294 -63.52 -22.95 2.02
N PRO A 295 -64.50 -22.51 1.20
CA PRO A 295 -65.02 -21.13 1.21
C PRO A 295 -65.88 -20.79 2.45
N GLU A 296 -66.27 -21.77 3.26
CA GLU A 296 -67.12 -21.57 4.44
C GLU A 296 -66.32 -21.14 5.69
N ASN A 297 -64.98 -21.14 5.63
CA ASN A 297 -64.10 -20.89 6.77
C ASN A 297 -63.08 -19.77 6.52
N ILE A 298 -63.50 -18.70 5.84
CA ILE A 298 -62.66 -17.56 5.45
C ILE A 298 -62.37 -16.66 6.68
N ARG A 299 -61.10 -16.48 7.03
CA ARG A 299 -60.67 -15.51 8.07
C ARG A 299 -60.35 -14.15 7.47
N SER A 300 -60.30 -13.10 8.30
CA SER A 300 -59.92 -11.74 7.87
C SER A 300 -58.54 -11.70 7.21
N ASP A 301 -57.61 -12.47 7.75
CA ASP A 301 -56.20 -12.51 7.34
C ASP A 301 -56.06 -13.07 5.91
N ASP A 302 -56.97 -13.96 5.53
CA ASP A 302 -57.01 -14.58 4.21
C ASP A 302 -57.51 -13.61 3.12
N LEU A 303 -58.41 -12.70 3.47
CA LEU A 303 -58.85 -11.61 2.60
C LEU A 303 -57.76 -10.55 2.41
N GLU A 304 -56.92 -10.35 3.43
CA GLU A 304 -55.74 -9.48 3.31
C GLU A 304 -54.73 -10.05 2.33
N VAL A 305 -54.45 -11.36 2.36
CA VAL A 305 -53.56 -12.04 1.40
C VAL A 305 -54.11 -11.92 -0.03
N LEU A 306 -55.42 -12.09 -0.23
CA LEU A 306 -56.10 -11.86 -1.50
C LEU A 306 -55.95 -10.41 -2.00
N SER A 307 -56.11 -9.44 -1.09
CA SER A 307 -55.96 -8.02 -1.41
C SER A 307 -54.53 -7.69 -1.83
N GLN A 308 -53.54 -8.27 -1.14
CA GLN A 308 -52.12 -8.10 -1.45
C GLN A 308 -51.75 -8.72 -2.80
N GLN A 309 -52.34 -9.85 -3.17
CA GLN A 309 -52.13 -10.44 -4.50
C GLN A 309 -52.79 -9.65 -5.62
N LEU A 310 -53.99 -9.12 -5.42
CA LEU A 310 -54.61 -8.23 -6.40
C LEU A 310 -53.77 -6.95 -6.56
N LEU A 311 -53.23 -6.42 -5.47
CA LEU A 311 -52.27 -5.31 -5.48
C LEU A 311 -50.98 -5.68 -6.21
N ASN A 312 -50.42 -6.86 -6.00
CA ASN A 312 -49.21 -7.32 -6.68
C ASN A 312 -49.44 -7.56 -8.19
N ILE A 313 -50.58 -8.13 -8.58
CA ILE A 313 -50.98 -8.26 -10.00
C ILE A 313 -51.15 -6.87 -10.64
N VAL A 314 -51.69 -5.90 -9.90
CA VAL A 314 -51.78 -4.50 -10.34
C VAL A 314 -50.38 -3.88 -10.50
N LYS A 315 -49.44 -4.16 -9.60
CA LYS A 315 -48.03 -3.70 -9.69
C LYS A 315 -47.25 -4.35 -10.85
N VAL A 316 -47.53 -5.62 -11.17
CA VAL A 316 -47.00 -6.28 -12.37
C VAL A 316 -47.53 -5.58 -13.63
N ARG A 317 -48.83 -5.26 -13.67
CA ARG A 317 -49.47 -4.55 -14.78
C ARG A 317 -49.04 -3.08 -14.91
N SER A 318 -48.71 -2.40 -13.81
CA SER A 318 -48.17 -1.02 -13.83
C SER A 318 -46.69 -0.96 -14.23
N GLY A 319 -46.01 -2.12 -14.32
CA GLY A 319 -44.63 -2.21 -14.79
C GLY A 319 -43.56 -2.06 -13.71
N GLU A 320 -43.95 -2.03 -12.42
CA GLU A 320 -43.04 -1.98 -11.27
C GLU A 320 -42.27 -3.30 -11.09
N LEU A 321 -42.81 -4.40 -11.62
CA LEU A 321 -42.18 -5.73 -11.64
C LEU A 321 -42.02 -6.24 -13.09
N PRO A 322 -41.05 -5.71 -13.86
CA PRO A 322 -40.87 -6.04 -15.27
C PRO A 322 -40.50 -7.50 -15.53
N MET A 323 -40.03 -8.22 -14.51
CA MET A 323 -39.64 -9.63 -14.60
C MET A 323 -40.83 -10.61 -14.69
N LEU A 324 -42.03 -10.17 -14.31
CA LEU A 324 -43.25 -10.99 -14.30
C LEU A 324 -44.18 -10.71 -15.49
N LYS A 325 -43.81 -9.76 -16.37
CA LYS A 325 -44.52 -9.47 -17.63
C LYS A 325 -44.83 -10.70 -18.49
N PRO A 326 -43.95 -11.72 -18.64
CA PRO A 326 -44.26 -12.90 -19.44
C PRO A 326 -45.44 -13.73 -18.90
N LEU A 327 -45.76 -13.61 -17.61
CA LEU A 327 -46.82 -14.37 -16.94
C LEU A 327 -48.12 -13.56 -16.80
N GLU A 328 -48.11 -12.28 -17.18
CA GLU A 328 -49.22 -11.33 -17.02
C GLU A 328 -50.55 -11.86 -17.61
N ASP A 329 -50.52 -12.36 -18.84
CA ASP A 329 -51.73 -12.87 -19.51
C ASP A 329 -52.32 -14.09 -18.81
N SER A 330 -51.48 -14.98 -18.28
CA SER A 330 -51.93 -16.18 -17.57
C SER A 330 -52.53 -15.82 -16.20
N LEU A 331 -51.91 -14.88 -15.49
CA LEU A 331 -52.35 -14.41 -14.18
C LEU A 331 -53.66 -13.64 -14.30
N LEU A 332 -53.81 -12.78 -15.31
CA LEU A 332 -55.03 -12.02 -15.56
C LEU A 332 -56.19 -12.92 -16.00
N GLN A 333 -55.97 -13.91 -16.87
CA GLN A 333 -57.04 -14.83 -17.27
C GLN A 333 -57.52 -15.70 -16.11
N ASN A 334 -56.60 -16.19 -15.27
CA ASN A 334 -56.95 -16.97 -14.10
C ASN A 334 -57.66 -16.12 -13.04
N ALA A 335 -57.19 -14.90 -12.77
CA ALA A 335 -57.85 -13.96 -11.87
C ALA A 335 -59.27 -13.61 -12.37
N ARG A 336 -59.43 -13.33 -13.67
CA ARG A 336 -60.76 -13.03 -14.26
C ARG A 336 -61.73 -14.19 -14.14
N LYS A 337 -61.32 -15.42 -14.51
CA LYS A 337 -62.18 -16.61 -14.38
C LYS A 337 -62.60 -16.82 -12.92
N LYS A 338 -61.66 -16.70 -11.99
CA LYS A 338 -61.90 -16.91 -10.55
C LYS A 338 -62.75 -15.82 -9.91
N VAL A 339 -62.57 -14.54 -10.29
CA VAL A 339 -63.46 -13.45 -9.85
C VAL A 339 -64.89 -13.68 -10.35
N VAL A 340 -65.04 -14.11 -11.60
CA VAL A 340 -66.35 -14.47 -12.14
C VAL A 340 -66.97 -15.64 -11.36
N GLU A 341 -66.22 -16.68 -11.04
CA GLU A 341 -66.71 -17.81 -10.23
C GLU A 341 -67.13 -17.43 -8.80
N LEU A 342 -66.41 -16.52 -8.15
CA LEU A 342 -66.72 -16.04 -6.78
C LEU A 342 -67.90 -15.06 -6.75
N VAL A 343 -67.98 -14.17 -7.74
CA VAL A 343 -68.95 -13.08 -7.77
C VAL A 343 -70.28 -13.53 -8.39
N TRP A 344 -70.25 -14.45 -9.37
CA TRP A 344 -71.44 -14.89 -10.09
C TRP A 344 -72.55 -15.46 -9.18
N PRO A 345 -72.27 -16.30 -8.15
CA PRO A 345 -73.30 -16.80 -7.24
C PRO A 345 -73.96 -15.71 -6.41
N ALA A 346 -73.21 -14.66 -6.03
CA ALA A 346 -73.71 -13.56 -5.21
C ALA A 346 -74.59 -12.58 -6.01
N ILE A 347 -74.21 -12.25 -7.26
CA ILE A 347 -74.95 -11.26 -8.07
C ILE A 347 -76.08 -11.90 -8.90
N ARG A 348 -76.08 -13.24 -9.10
CA ARG A 348 -77.14 -13.93 -9.87
C ARG A 348 -78.56 -13.65 -9.38
N ASN A 349 -78.72 -13.38 -8.08
CA ASN A 349 -80.02 -13.09 -7.46
C ASN A 349 -80.38 -11.59 -7.43
N GLU A 350 -79.44 -10.70 -7.75
CA GLU A 350 -79.68 -9.25 -7.83
C GLU A 350 -80.07 -8.79 -9.25
N PHE A 351 -79.79 -9.60 -10.28
CA PHE A 351 -80.20 -9.30 -11.64
C PHE A 351 -81.65 -9.71 -11.91
N VAL A 352 -82.52 -8.72 -12.09
CA VAL A 352 -83.91 -8.93 -12.52
C VAL A 352 -83.94 -9.29 -14.02
N PRO A 353 -84.51 -10.45 -14.40
CA PRO A 353 -84.61 -10.85 -15.80
C PRO A 353 -85.39 -9.83 -16.66
N LYS A 354 -84.94 -9.60 -17.89
CA LYS A 354 -85.54 -8.63 -18.84
C LYS A 354 -87.06 -8.80 -19.03
N TRP A 355 -87.57 -10.03 -18.99
CA TRP A 355 -89.01 -10.31 -19.13
C TRP A 355 -89.86 -9.71 -17.99
N VAL A 356 -89.28 -9.52 -16.79
CA VAL A 356 -89.97 -8.88 -15.65
C VAL A 356 -90.12 -7.38 -15.92
N PHE A 357 -89.10 -6.73 -16.49
CA PHE A 357 -89.19 -5.34 -16.93
C PHE A 357 -90.22 -5.18 -18.06
N ASP A 358 -90.18 -6.07 -19.07
CA ASP A 358 -91.15 -6.03 -20.18
C ASP A 358 -92.60 -6.21 -19.68
N LYS A 359 -92.80 -7.01 -18.62
CA LYS A 359 -94.12 -7.22 -18.00
C LYS A 359 -94.57 -5.97 -17.21
N LEU A 360 -93.67 -5.37 -16.43
CA LEU A 360 -93.94 -4.11 -15.72
C LEU A 360 -94.23 -2.97 -16.68
N GLU A 361 -93.52 -2.87 -17.81
CA GLU A 361 -93.82 -1.88 -18.84
C GLU A 361 -95.20 -2.06 -19.47
N LYS A 362 -95.63 -3.32 -19.70
CA LYS A 362 -96.98 -3.60 -20.20
C LYS A 362 -98.05 -3.20 -19.17
N GLU A 363 -97.87 -3.60 -17.92
CA GLU A 363 -98.79 -3.23 -16.83
C GLU A 363 -98.84 -1.71 -16.63
N MET A 364 -97.71 -1.01 -16.75
CA MET A 364 -97.66 0.45 -16.68
C MET A 364 -98.36 1.11 -17.86
N LYS A 365 -98.22 0.58 -19.09
CA LYS A 365 -98.97 1.05 -20.26
C LYS A 365 -100.47 0.85 -20.09
N GLU A 366 -100.91 -0.30 -19.57
CA GLU A 366 -102.32 -0.57 -19.26
C GLU A 366 -102.86 0.39 -18.18
N MET A 367 -102.07 0.67 -17.15
CA MET A 367 -102.44 1.63 -16.10
C MET A 367 -102.53 3.06 -16.63
N ILE A 368 -101.65 3.46 -17.56
CA ILE A 368 -101.73 4.76 -18.24
C ILE A 368 -103.01 4.85 -19.07
N VAL A 369 -103.38 3.79 -19.81
CA VAL A 369 -104.63 3.76 -20.60
C VAL A 369 -105.86 3.82 -19.68
N LYS A 370 -105.87 3.10 -18.56
CA LYS A 370 -106.95 3.20 -17.56
C LYS A 370 -107.03 4.59 -16.96
N LYS A 371 -105.90 5.22 -16.67
CA LYS A 371 -105.84 6.60 -16.16
C LYS A 371 -106.42 7.58 -17.18
N THR A 372 -106.08 7.48 -18.46
CA THR A 372 -106.63 8.38 -19.48
C THR A 372 -108.11 8.16 -19.73
N GLN A 373 -108.59 6.91 -19.64
CA GLN A 373 -110.03 6.61 -19.69
C GLN A 373 -110.79 7.23 -18.50
N LEU A 374 -110.26 7.06 -17.28
CA LEU A 374 -110.83 7.68 -16.09
C LEU A 374 -110.77 9.20 -16.14
N GLU A 375 -109.70 9.80 -16.65
CA GLU A 375 -109.62 11.24 -16.88
C GLU A 375 -110.67 11.72 -17.89
N GLN A 376 -110.91 10.96 -18.98
CA GLN A 376 -111.98 11.27 -19.94
C GLN A 376 -113.38 11.11 -19.32
N GLU A 377 -113.58 10.12 -18.45
CA GLU A 377 -114.84 9.96 -17.70
C GLU A 377 -115.05 11.10 -16.72
N VAL A 378 -114.02 11.51 -15.97
CA VAL A 378 -114.05 12.69 -15.11
C VAL A 378 -114.28 13.96 -15.91
N GLU A 379 -113.72 14.08 -17.11
CA GLU A 379 -113.94 15.22 -17.99
C GLU A 379 -115.38 15.24 -18.55
N LYS A 380 -115.93 14.08 -18.92
CA LYS A 380 -117.34 13.96 -19.32
C LYS A 380 -118.28 14.30 -18.17
N LEU A 381 -118.06 13.74 -16.99
CA LEU A 381 -118.80 14.07 -15.77
C LEU A 381 -118.64 15.55 -15.40
N GLY A 382 -117.45 16.11 -15.60
CA GLY A 382 -117.17 17.53 -15.46
C GLY A 382 -118.01 18.36 -16.43
N ARG A 383 -118.09 17.97 -17.71
CA ARG A 383 -118.95 18.64 -18.71
C ARG A 383 -120.43 18.50 -18.40
N GLU A 384 -120.89 17.34 -17.90
CA GLU A 384 -122.28 17.15 -17.46
C GLU A 384 -122.61 18.02 -16.25
N VAL A 385 -121.69 18.15 -15.28
CA VAL A 385 -121.82 19.08 -14.15
C VAL A 385 -121.78 20.53 -14.64
N GLU A 386 -120.95 20.86 -15.63
CA GLU A 386 -120.88 22.19 -16.23
C GLU A 386 -122.17 22.53 -17.01
N GLU A 387 -122.77 21.57 -17.71
CA GLU A 387 -124.06 21.70 -18.41
C GLU A 387 -125.24 21.82 -17.43
N LEU A 388 -125.19 21.09 -16.31
CA LEU A 388 -126.14 21.24 -15.21
C LEU A 388 -126.01 22.62 -14.55
N ARG A 389 -124.79 23.10 -14.31
CA ARG A 389 -124.50 24.47 -13.81
C ARG A 389 -124.97 25.55 -14.78
N LYS A 390 -124.81 25.35 -16.09
CA LYS A 390 -125.28 26.28 -17.13
C LYS A 390 -126.81 26.35 -17.27
N ARG A 391 -127.55 25.35 -16.78
CA ARG A 391 -129.03 25.35 -16.76
C ARG A 391 -129.62 26.02 -15.51
N THR A 392 -128.84 26.26 -14.45
CA THR A 392 -129.39 26.72 -13.17
C THR A 392 -129.12 28.17 -12.79
N GLU A 393 -128.20 28.91 -13.42
CA GLU A 393 -127.96 30.31 -13.02
C GLU A 393 -127.42 31.20 -14.16
N ALA A 394 -128.13 32.30 -14.41
CA ALA A 394 -127.69 33.50 -15.12
C ALA A 394 -127.43 34.61 -14.08
N PRO A 395 -126.76 35.73 -14.41
CA PRO A 395 -125.60 35.93 -15.27
C PRO A 395 -124.48 36.74 -14.56
N GLN A 396 -123.25 36.61 -15.08
CA GLN A 396 -122.14 37.60 -15.07
C GLN A 396 -121.43 37.88 -13.71
N GLN A 397 -120.10 37.84 -13.59
CA GLN A 397 -119.06 37.79 -14.61
C GLN A 397 -117.72 37.31 -13.99
N PRO A 398 -116.87 36.63 -14.78
CA PRO A 398 -115.50 36.24 -14.44
C PRO A 398 -114.56 37.43 -14.75
N VAL A 399 -113.24 37.43 -14.54
CA VAL A 399 -112.22 36.60 -15.18
C VAL A 399 -110.84 36.92 -14.53
N GLN A 400 -109.90 35.99 -14.68
CA GLN A 400 -108.43 36.13 -14.73
C GLN A 400 -107.69 35.96 -13.40
N GLN A 401 -107.15 34.76 -13.13
CA GLN A 401 -105.93 34.16 -13.72
C GLN A 401 -104.63 34.85 -13.32
N GLN A 402 -103.95 34.20 -12.36
CA GLN A 402 -102.49 34.08 -12.19
C GLN A 402 -101.71 35.39 -11.87
N PRO A 403 -100.45 35.31 -11.40
CA PRO A 403 -99.78 34.32 -10.55
C PRO A 403 -98.94 34.97 -9.42
N ALA A 404 -98.20 34.11 -8.72
CA ALA A 404 -96.94 34.36 -8.02
C ALA A 404 -97.00 35.08 -6.66
N LYS A 405 -96.52 34.38 -5.63
CA LYS A 405 -95.24 34.71 -4.97
C LYS A 405 -94.93 33.74 -3.84
N THR A 406 -93.69 33.23 -3.87
CA THR A 406 -92.79 33.07 -2.72
C THR A 406 -93.45 32.86 -1.37
N GLU A 407 -93.49 31.60 -0.90
CA GLU A 407 -93.61 31.36 0.55
C GLU A 407 -92.21 31.28 1.14
N GLU A 408 -91.74 32.44 1.58
CA GLU A 408 -90.75 32.57 2.65
C GLU A 408 -91.14 31.64 3.80
N GLU A 409 -90.14 30.93 4.35
CA GLU A 409 -90.27 30.02 5.49
C GLU A 409 -90.86 30.74 6.72
N LYS A 410 -92.19 30.72 6.84
CA LYS A 410 -92.89 31.24 8.01
C LYS A 410 -92.64 30.31 9.20
N ALA A 411 -91.93 30.82 10.21
CA ALA A 411 -91.77 30.15 11.49
C ALA A 411 -93.14 29.85 12.12
N ARG A 412 -93.31 28.66 12.71
CA ARG A 412 -94.61 28.16 13.21
C ARG A 412 -94.73 28.33 14.73
N GLU A 413 -95.95 28.31 15.24
CA GLU A 413 -96.27 28.46 16.67
C GLU A 413 -96.46 27.11 17.38
N PHE A 414 -96.22 27.05 18.69
CA PHE A 414 -96.45 25.85 19.51
C PHE A 414 -97.94 25.63 19.77
N ARG A 415 -98.40 24.37 19.79
CA ARG A 415 -99.77 23.99 20.12
C ARG A 415 -99.85 23.07 21.34
N LEU A 416 -100.86 23.25 22.19
CA LEU A 416 -101.13 22.36 23.32
C LEU A 416 -101.76 21.04 22.85
N ARG A 417 -101.36 19.90 23.44
CA ARG A 417 -101.89 18.59 23.06
C ARG A 417 -103.34 18.39 23.49
N SER A 418 -103.72 18.87 24.68
CA SER A 418 -105.07 18.63 25.21
C SER A 418 -106.17 19.40 24.47
N THR A 419 -105.87 20.61 23.99
CA THR A 419 -106.86 21.52 23.39
C THR A 419 -106.59 21.87 21.93
N GLY A 420 -105.42 21.52 21.39
CA GLY A 420 -105.01 21.88 20.01
C GLY A 420 -104.79 23.38 19.80
N ARG A 421 -104.92 24.20 20.85
CA ARG A 421 -104.82 25.66 20.81
C ARG A 421 -103.36 26.08 20.58
N ALA A 422 -103.15 27.00 19.64
CA ALA A 422 -101.86 27.65 19.45
C ALA A 422 -101.61 28.65 20.58
N LEU A 423 -100.42 28.58 21.17
CA LEU A 423 -99.99 29.51 22.23
C LEU A 423 -99.56 30.83 21.60
N ALA A 424 -99.96 31.94 22.22
CA ALA A 424 -99.57 33.28 21.77
C ALA A 424 -98.05 33.44 21.84
N SER A 425 -97.46 33.88 20.73
CA SER A 425 -96.02 33.95 20.53
C SER A 425 -95.41 35.30 20.95
N ILE A 426 -94.12 35.28 21.29
CA ILE A 426 -93.21 36.42 21.35
C ILE A 426 -92.36 36.38 20.08
N ASP A 427 -91.94 37.54 19.54
CA ASP A 427 -91.07 37.66 18.35
C ASP A 427 -89.65 37.05 18.48
N LYS A 428 -89.41 36.17 19.46
CA LYS A 428 -88.18 35.40 19.61
C LYS A 428 -88.33 34.04 18.92
N LYS A 429 -87.45 33.77 17.94
CA LYS A 429 -87.40 32.51 17.19
C LYS A 429 -86.45 31.53 17.86
N VAL A 430 -86.84 30.26 17.94
CA VAL A 430 -86.05 29.17 18.52
C VAL A 430 -86.01 27.99 17.55
N ASN A 431 -84.84 27.39 17.39
CA ASN A 431 -84.65 26.19 16.59
C ASN A 431 -84.82 24.94 17.45
N VAL A 432 -85.81 24.12 17.10
CA VAL A 432 -86.13 22.87 17.79
C VAL A 432 -85.73 21.69 16.92
N LYS A 433 -84.81 20.86 17.41
CA LYS A 433 -84.38 19.64 16.73
C LYS A 433 -85.46 18.55 16.81
N CYS A 434 -85.82 17.98 15.66
CA CYS A 434 -86.72 16.84 15.58
C CYS A 434 -86.07 15.59 16.18
N SER A 435 -86.72 14.94 17.15
CA SER A 435 -86.24 13.68 17.73
C SER A 435 -86.25 12.51 16.75
N LEU A 436 -87.05 12.59 15.67
CA LEU A 436 -87.23 11.49 14.72
C LEU A 436 -86.31 11.57 13.49
N CYS A 437 -86.09 12.77 12.93
CA CYS A 437 -85.26 12.95 11.73
C CYS A 437 -84.06 13.88 11.93
N SER A 438 -83.83 14.36 13.16
CA SER A 438 -82.75 15.30 13.51
C SER A 438 -82.76 16.66 12.78
N ALA A 439 -83.78 16.96 11.96
CA ALA A 439 -83.93 18.26 11.31
C ALA A 439 -84.34 19.37 12.29
N TYR A 440 -83.79 20.57 12.11
CA TYR A 440 -84.10 21.74 12.91
C TYR A 440 -85.37 22.44 12.39
N ASN A 441 -86.30 22.76 13.29
CA ASN A 441 -87.55 23.45 12.97
C ASN A 441 -87.57 24.81 13.67
N MET A 442 -87.76 25.89 12.91
CA MET A 442 -87.81 27.26 13.43
C MET A 442 -89.21 27.59 13.94
N MET A 443 -89.32 27.87 15.24
CA MET A 443 -90.59 28.11 15.95
C MET A 443 -90.57 29.44 16.70
N TYR A 444 -91.72 30.09 16.87
CA TYR A 444 -91.84 31.25 17.76
C TYR A 444 -92.02 30.83 19.21
N LEU A 445 -91.26 31.43 20.12
CA LEU A 445 -91.32 31.15 21.56
C LEU A 445 -92.64 31.67 22.14
N PRO A 446 -93.41 30.88 22.93
CA PRO A 446 -94.67 31.33 23.49
C PRO A 446 -94.49 32.41 24.58
N LYS A 447 -95.56 33.14 24.95
CA LYS A 447 -95.52 34.06 26.10
C LYS A 447 -95.29 33.29 27.40
N TYR A 448 -94.50 33.87 28.30
CA TYR A 448 -94.09 33.22 29.55
C TYR A 448 -95.28 32.82 30.44
N GLU A 449 -96.34 33.63 30.47
CA GLU A 449 -97.57 33.35 31.24
C GLU A 449 -98.32 32.11 30.74
N GLU A 450 -98.47 31.97 29.42
CA GLU A 450 -99.13 30.80 28.83
C GLU A 450 -98.25 29.54 28.90
N TYR A 451 -96.92 29.72 28.87
CA TYR A 451 -95.96 28.66 29.12
C TYR A 451 -96.00 28.14 30.56
N GLU A 452 -96.02 29.02 31.56
CA GLU A 452 -96.14 28.63 32.97
C GLU A 452 -97.48 27.94 33.26
N ALA A 453 -98.58 28.39 32.64
CA ALA A 453 -99.87 27.70 32.73
C ALA A 453 -99.77 26.26 32.18
N ALA A 454 -99.22 26.08 30.97
CA ALA A 454 -99.02 24.76 30.37
C ALA A 454 -98.11 23.85 31.20
N LYS A 455 -97.09 24.42 31.86
CA LYS A 455 -96.18 23.71 32.76
C LYS A 455 -96.87 23.26 34.04
N ASN A 456 -97.68 24.12 34.65
CA ASN A 456 -98.45 23.80 35.87
C ASN A 456 -99.52 22.73 35.60
N GLU A 457 -100.10 22.73 34.40
CA GLU A 457 -101.10 21.73 33.96
C GLU A 457 -100.47 20.41 33.44
N LYS A 458 -99.12 20.32 33.36
CA LYS A 458 -98.35 19.19 32.81
C LYS A 458 -98.74 18.80 31.37
N ASP A 459 -99.22 19.74 30.58
CA ASP A 459 -99.67 19.46 29.22
C ASP A 459 -98.49 19.42 28.22
N LYS A 460 -98.52 18.52 27.24
CA LYS A 460 -97.41 18.33 26.29
C LYS A 460 -97.56 19.29 25.10
N LEU A 461 -96.46 19.92 24.70
CA LEU A 461 -96.42 20.77 23.52
C LEU A 461 -96.27 19.91 22.25
N THR A 462 -97.07 20.23 21.24
CA THR A 462 -97.10 19.53 19.95
C THR A 462 -96.66 20.45 18.83
N LEU A 463 -95.78 19.95 17.96
CA LEU A 463 -95.34 20.62 16.75
C LEU A 463 -95.11 19.63 15.62
N ASN A 464 -95.38 20.03 14.38
CA ASN A 464 -95.19 19.18 13.21
C ASN A 464 -93.85 19.51 12.54
N CYS A 465 -93.00 18.51 12.37
CA CYS A 465 -91.70 18.69 11.73
C CYS A 465 -91.87 19.05 10.25
N ILE A 466 -91.13 20.05 9.76
CA ILE A 466 -91.12 20.49 8.36
C ILE A 466 -90.60 19.38 7.44
N SER A 467 -89.52 18.72 7.85
CA SER A 467 -88.82 17.75 6.99
C SER A 467 -89.51 16.38 6.92
N CYS A 468 -90.18 15.94 7.99
CA CYS A 468 -90.80 14.61 8.02
C CYS A 468 -92.31 14.59 8.27
N GLY A 469 -92.95 15.76 8.45
CA GLY A 469 -94.40 15.91 8.62
C GLY A 469 -95.00 15.33 9.92
N LYS A 470 -94.20 14.62 10.74
CA LYS A 470 -94.67 13.93 11.96
C LYS A 470 -94.79 14.89 13.14
N ALA A 471 -95.78 14.65 13.99
CA ALA A 471 -95.99 15.38 15.24
C ALA A 471 -94.93 14.99 16.28
N ILE A 472 -94.18 15.97 16.78
CA ILE A 472 -93.21 15.87 17.86
C ILE A 472 -93.88 16.34 19.14
N PHE A 473 -93.71 15.57 20.22
CA PHE A 473 -94.18 15.91 21.55
C PHE A 473 -93.01 16.39 22.41
N LEU A 474 -93.10 17.60 22.94
CA LEU A 474 -92.12 18.17 23.86
C LEU A 474 -92.75 18.39 25.23
N GLU A 475 -92.00 18.09 26.28
CA GLU A 475 -92.37 18.49 27.63
C GLU A 475 -92.09 20.00 27.82
N PRO A 476 -92.99 20.75 28.48
CA PRO A 476 -92.79 22.18 28.73
C PRO A 476 -91.43 22.51 29.38
N SER A 477 -90.91 21.64 30.25
CA SER A 477 -89.60 21.82 30.89
C SER A 477 -88.43 21.95 29.90
N ALA A 478 -88.55 21.43 28.65
CA ALA A 478 -87.52 21.57 27.63
C ALA A 478 -87.32 23.02 27.15
N LEU A 479 -88.35 23.89 27.31
CA LEU A 479 -88.28 25.29 26.93
C LEU A 479 -87.75 26.20 28.05
N ASP A 480 -87.58 25.71 29.29
CA ASP A 480 -87.07 26.49 30.44
C ASP A 480 -85.73 27.17 30.11
N ARG A 481 -84.88 26.51 29.31
CA ARG A 481 -83.56 27.02 28.90
C ARG A 481 -83.64 28.31 28.09
N PHE A 482 -84.73 28.53 27.35
CA PHE A 482 -84.90 29.71 26.48
C PHE A 482 -85.52 30.91 27.21
N TYR A 483 -86.10 30.70 28.40
CA TYR A 483 -86.62 31.77 29.26
C TYR A 483 -85.67 32.17 30.40
N ARG A 484 -84.77 31.26 30.84
CA ARG A 484 -83.89 31.48 32.01
C ARG A 484 -82.57 32.20 31.78
N GLY A 485 -82.26 32.70 30.57
CA GLY A 485 -81.07 33.54 30.40
C GLY A 485 -80.80 33.95 28.96
N GLY A 486 -80.64 35.26 28.75
CA GLY A 486 -80.06 35.79 27.53
C GLY A 486 -78.58 35.40 27.41
N GLY A 487 -78.17 34.96 26.23
CA GLY A 487 -76.80 34.56 25.91
C GLY A 487 -76.82 33.45 24.87
N VAL A 488 -76.54 33.80 23.62
CA VAL A 488 -76.46 32.88 22.47
C VAL A 488 -74.99 32.46 22.29
N GLU A 489 -74.75 31.15 22.29
CA GLU A 489 -73.89 30.50 21.29
C GLU A 489 -74.79 29.65 20.38
#